data_AF-A0A2T0W1L0-F1
#
_entry.id   AF-A0A2T0W1L0-F1
#
_cell.length_a   1.000
_cell.length_b   1.000
_cell.length_c   1.000
_cell.angle_alpha   90.00
_cell.angle_beta   90.00
_cell.angle_gamma   90.00
#
_symmetry.space_group_name_H-M   'P 1'
#
loop_
_entity.id
_entity.type
_entity.pdbx_description
1 polymer ?
#
loop_
_entity_poly.entity_id
_entity_poly.type
_entity_poly.pdbx_seq_one_letter_code
_entity_poly.pdbx_strand_id
1 'polypeptide(L)'
;MSMQIGNGGAMSETKFSEHASHADDSPQIEPPEPLLRQRHKGLALPLDYLGPLREPVEAIAKLTDAPIEIAFQSVLGTVALFTQHICDVETLAGPAPLTDGQRVH
;
A
#
# COMPACT_ATOMS: atom_id res chain seq x y z
N MET A 1 -51.58 1.83 71.09
CA MET A 1 -51.01 1.40 69.79
C MET A 1 -49.94 2.41 69.41
N SER A 2 -48.81 1.92 68.94
CA SER A 2 -47.45 2.43 69.18
C SER A 2 -47.16 3.91 68.88
N MET A 3 -46.38 4.47 69.81
CA MET A 3 -45.63 5.72 69.74
C MET A 3 -44.42 5.56 68.81
N GLN A 4 -44.03 6.63 68.09
CA GLN A 4 -42.61 6.94 67.85
C GLN A 4 -42.47 8.45 67.66
N ILE A 5 -41.65 9.06 68.52
CA ILE A 5 -41.30 10.48 68.62
C ILE A 5 -39.86 10.65 68.13
N GLY A 6 -39.55 11.79 67.52
CA GLY A 6 -38.19 12.32 67.29
C GLY A 6 -38.13 13.13 65.99
N ASN A 7 -38.31 14.45 65.97
CA ASN A 7 -37.42 15.52 66.48
C ASN A 7 -36.00 15.40 65.87
N GLY A 8 -35.40 16.38 65.20
CA GLY A 8 -35.70 17.79 64.93
C GLY A 8 -34.45 18.45 64.33
N GLY A 9 -34.61 19.64 63.74
CA GLY A 9 -33.53 20.60 63.44
C GLY A 9 -32.68 20.28 62.21
N ALA A 10 -32.07 21.23 61.51
CA ALA A 10 -32.14 22.68 61.47
C ALA A 10 -31.51 23.09 60.13
N MET A 11 -31.67 24.36 59.76
CA MET A 11 -31.37 24.92 58.43
C MET A 11 -29.88 24.98 58.07
N SER A 12 -29.67 25.32 56.79
CA SER A 12 -28.48 25.97 56.22
C SER A 12 -27.30 25.07 55.89
N GLU A 13 -26.98 24.94 54.60
CA GLU A 13 -25.98 25.81 53.97
C GLU A 13 -25.83 25.42 52.49
N THR A 14 -25.71 26.45 51.67
CA THR A 14 -25.21 26.45 50.30
C THR A 14 -23.99 25.54 50.13
N LYS A 15 -24.09 24.54 49.24
CA LYS A 15 -22.93 23.96 48.58
C LYS A 15 -23.09 24.09 47.07
N PHE A 16 -22.46 25.16 46.59
CA PHE A 16 -21.54 25.19 45.47
C PHE A 16 -21.67 24.05 44.45
N SER A 17 -21.97 24.44 43.21
CA SER A 17 -21.87 23.61 42.01
C SER A 17 -20.51 22.92 41.94
N GLU A 18 -20.47 21.60 41.96
CA GLU A 18 -19.30 20.84 41.51
C GLU A 18 -19.73 19.94 40.35
N HIS A 19 -19.35 20.39 39.17
CA HIS A 19 -19.42 19.70 37.89
C HIS A 19 -18.72 18.34 38.00
N ALA A 20 -19.46 17.23 37.88
CA ALA A 20 -18.91 15.94 37.45
C ALA A 20 -20.03 14.94 37.17
N SER A 21 -20.88 15.21 36.18
CA SER A 21 -21.45 14.09 35.41
C SER A 21 -20.37 13.62 34.44
N HIS A 22 -19.43 12.83 34.97
CA HIS A 22 -18.52 12.03 34.18
C HIS A 22 -19.37 10.93 33.54
N ALA A 23 -20.01 11.26 32.42
CA ALA A 23 -20.46 10.25 31.49
C ALA A 23 -19.21 9.43 31.14
N ASP A 24 -19.36 8.12 31.26
CA ASP A 24 -18.40 7.11 30.81
C ASP A 24 -18.20 7.25 29.29
N ASP A 25 -17.46 8.28 28.89
CA ASP A 25 -16.90 8.47 27.55
C ASP A 25 -15.53 7.79 27.56
N SER A 26 -15.53 6.49 27.87
CA SER A 26 -14.40 5.64 27.53
C SER A 26 -14.32 5.66 26.00
N PRO A 27 -13.26 6.21 25.39
CA PRO A 27 -13.14 6.23 23.95
C PRO A 27 -13.16 4.77 23.50
N GLN A 28 -14.21 4.36 22.80
CA GLN A 28 -14.23 3.09 22.09
C GLN A 28 -13.05 3.18 21.13
N ILE A 29 -11.96 2.46 21.45
CA ILE A 29 -10.78 2.38 20.59
C ILE A 29 -11.22 1.53 19.41
N GLU A 30 -11.86 2.18 18.43
CA GLU A 30 -12.18 1.57 17.16
C GLU A 30 -10.83 1.18 16.51
N PRO A 31 -10.66 -0.09 16.10
CA PRO A 31 -9.40 -0.51 15.50
C PRO A 31 -9.11 0.40 14.30
N PRO A 32 -7.88 0.92 14.18
CA PRO A 32 -7.55 1.89 13.15
C PRO A 32 -7.88 1.29 11.78
N GLU A 33 -8.72 1.98 11.02
CA GLU A 33 -9.04 1.55 9.66
C GLU A 33 -7.72 1.42 8.88
N PRO A 34 -7.46 0.27 8.22
CA PRO A 34 -6.20 0.07 7.53
C PRO A 34 -5.99 1.14 6.47
N LEU A 35 -4.93 1.96 6.64
CA LEU A 35 -4.52 2.97 5.65
C LEU A 35 -4.30 2.37 4.26
N LEU A 36 -3.90 1.10 4.22
CA LEU A 36 -3.73 0.34 3.01
C LEU A 36 -4.98 -0.49 2.76
N ARG A 37 -5.69 -0.17 1.66
CA ARG A 37 -6.70 -1.06 1.10
C ARG A 37 -6.09 -2.45 0.88
N GLN A 38 -6.83 -3.48 1.27
CA GLN A 38 -6.41 -4.86 1.09
C GLN A 38 -6.20 -5.15 -0.40
N ARG A 39 -4.96 -5.41 -0.80
CA ARG A 39 -4.63 -5.71 -2.21
C ARG A 39 -5.00 -7.14 -2.52
N HIS A 40 -5.75 -7.33 -3.60
CA HIS A 40 -5.92 -8.65 -4.19
C HIS A 40 -4.57 -9.21 -4.63
N LYS A 41 -4.30 -10.46 -4.25
CA LYS A 41 -3.12 -11.21 -4.71
C LYS A 41 -3.22 -11.38 -6.22
N GLY A 42 -2.19 -10.95 -6.95
CA GLY A 42 -2.10 -11.14 -8.40
C GLY A 42 -1.98 -12.61 -8.80
N LEU A 43 -2.19 -12.88 -10.08
CA LEU A 43 -1.88 -14.18 -10.68
C LEU A 43 -0.39 -14.49 -10.52
N ALA A 44 -0.06 -15.78 -10.41
CA ALA A 44 1.32 -16.23 -10.36
C ALA A 44 2.06 -15.85 -11.64
N LEU A 45 3.29 -15.37 -11.49
CA LEU A 45 4.15 -15.03 -12.61
C LEU A 45 4.56 -16.31 -13.36
N PRO A 46 4.37 -16.41 -14.69
CA PRO A 46 4.60 -17.66 -15.41
C PRO A 46 6.07 -17.79 -15.82
N LEU A 47 6.92 -18.10 -14.84
CA LEU A 47 8.38 -18.19 -15.02
C LEU A 47 8.82 -19.26 -16.03
N ASP A 48 8.01 -20.31 -16.20
CA ASP A 48 8.34 -21.44 -17.07
C ASP A 48 8.34 -21.07 -18.57
N TYR A 49 7.64 -19.99 -18.96
CA TYR A 49 7.62 -19.54 -20.36
C TYR A 49 8.79 -18.63 -20.75
N LEU A 50 9.64 -18.21 -19.81
CA LEU A 50 10.79 -17.33 -20.12
C LEU A 50 11.88 -18.01 -20.93
N GLY A 51 11.92 -19.35 -20.97
CA GLY A 51 13.01 -20.10 -21.60
C GLY A 51 14.38 -19.63 -21.10
N PRO A 52 15.30 -19.18 -21.97
CA PRO A 52 16.65 -18.78 -21.58
C PRO A 52 16.70 -17.53 -20.68
N LEU A 53 15.63 -16.74 -20.63
CA LEU A 53 15.57 -15.55 -19.76
C LEU A 53 15.25 -15.89 -18.29
N ARG A 54 14.94 -17.15 -17.96
CA ARG A 54 14.64 -17.57 -16.60
C ARG A 54 15.85 -17.44 -15.66
N GLU A 55 17.00 -17.96 -16.10
CA GLU A 55 18.24 -17.93 -15.32
C GLU A 55 18.66 -16.51 -14.89
N PRO A 56 18.72 -15.50 -15.78
CA PRO A 56 19.07 -14.15 -15.36
C PRO A 56 18.04 -13.52 -14.41
N VAL A 57 16.75 -13.82 -14.57
CA VAL A 57 15.69 -13.33 -13.66
C VAL A 57 15.87 -13.89 -12.25
N GLU A 58 16.06 -15.21 -12.12
CA GLU A 58 16.29 -15.87 -10.84
C GLU A 58 17.62 -15.42 -10.20
N ALA A 59 18.67 -15.24 -11.01
CA ALA A 59 19.96 -14.75 -10.54
C ALA A 59 19.86 -13.33 -9.97
N ILE A 60 19.17 -12.41 -10.66
CA ILE A 60 18.98 -11.03 -10.19
C ILE A 60 18.14 -11.00 -8.91
N ALA A 61 17.04 -11.75 -8.85
CA ALA A 61 16.23 -11.84 -7.64
C ALA A 61 17.06 -12.32 -6.45
N LYS A 62 17.89 -13.36 -6.63
CA LYS A 62 18.77 -13.88 -5.59
C LYS A 62 19.88 -12.92 -5.19
N LEU A 63 20.50 -12.23 -6.15
CA LEU A 63 21.61 -11.31 -5.89
C LEU A 63 21.16 -10.03 -5.18
N THR A 64 19.94 -9.57 -5.46
CA THR A 64 19.40 -8.30 -4.95
C THR A 64 18.44 -8.47 -3.79
N ASP A 65 18.11 -9.72 -3.44
CA ASP A 65 17.05 -10.07 -2.49
C ASP A 65 15.69 -9.40 -2.84
N ALA A 66 15.46 -9.18 -4.14
CA ALA A 66 14.25 -8.55 -4.64
C ALA A 66 13.16 -9.59 -4.95
N PRO A 67 11.87 -9.20 -4.89
CA PRO A 67 10.78 -10.03 -5.38
C PRO A 67 11.00 -10.43 -6.85
N ILE A 68 10.67 -11.68 -7.19
CA ILE A 68 10.93 -12.25 -8.52
C ILE A 68 10.24 -11.46 -9.65
N GLU A 69 9.10 -10.82 -9.34
CA GLU A 69 8.36 -9.96 -10.26
C GLU A 69 9.15 -8.71 -10.62
N ILE A 70 9.88 -8.13 -9.67
CA ILE A 70 10.71 -6.93 -9.89
C ILE A 70 11.93 -7.30 -10.74
N ALA A 71 12.57 -8.44 -10.45
CA ALA A 71 13.68 -8.94 -11.25
C ALA A 71 13.23 -9.25 -12.69
N PHE A 72 12.07 -9.89 -12.86
CA PHE A 72 11.46 -10.18 -14.15
C PHE A 72 11.24 -8.92 -14.99
N GLN A 73 10.60 -7.89 -14.40
CA GLN A 73 10.36 -6.62 -15.11
C GLN A 73 11.66 -5.93 -15.51
N SER A 74 12.66 -5.96 -14.64
CA SER A 74 13.97 -5.36 -14.92
C SER A 74 14.67 -6.05 -16.09
N VAL A 75 14.70 -7.39 -16.10
CA VAL A 75 15.30 -8.17 -17.20
C VAL A 75 14.57 -7.91 -18.50
N LEU A 76 13.24 -7.95 -18.53
CA LEU A 76 12.48 -7.67 -19.75
C LEU A 76 12.72 -6.26 -20.27
N GLY A 77 12.82 -5.26 -19.38
CA GLY A 77 13.18 -3.89 -19.76
C GLY A 77 14.56 -3.81 -20.40
N THR A 78 15.57 -4.42 -19.79
CA THR A 78 16.94 -4.45 -20.34
C THR A 78 17.00 -5.19 -21.67
N VAL A 79 16.32 -6.34 -21.79
CA VAL A 79 16.24 -7.09 -23.06
C VAL A 79 15.55 -6.25 -24.13
N ALA A 80 14.45 -5.57 -23.80
CA ALA A 80 13.75 -4.69 -24.75
C ALA A 80 14.70 -3.62 -25.28
N LEU A 81 15.43 -2.92 -24.40
CA LEU A 81 16.44 -1.94 -24.79
C LEU A 81 17.55 -2.56 -25.65
N PHE A 82 18.07 -3.73 -25.25
CA PHE A 82 19.11 -4.41 -26.00
C PHE A 82 18.61 -4.81 -27.38
N THR A 83 17.38 -5.27 -27.54
CA THR A 83 16.84 -5.69 -28.85
C THR A 83 16.50 -4.52 -29.80
N GLN A 84 16.56 -3.26 -29.34
CA GLN A 84 16.24 -2.10 -30.18
C GLN A 84 17.14 -1.98 -31.42
N HIS A 85 18.39 -2.46 -31.36
CA HIS A 85 19.30 -2.42 -32.51
C HIS A 85 19.08 -3.55 -33.53
N ILE A 86 18.24 -4.53 -33.21
CA ILE A 86 18.06 -5.74 -34.04
C ILE A 86 17.07 -5.48 -35.20
N CYS A 87 16.30 -4.38 -35.16
CA CYS A 87 15.41 -4.00 -36.26
C CYS A 87 15.39 -2.48 -36.47
N ASP A 88 15.85 -2.02 -37.63
CA ASP A 88 15.18 -0.88 -38.27
C ASP A 88 13.76 -1.35 -38.62
N VAL A 89 12.75 -0.59 -38.21
CA VAL A 89 11.36 -0.92 -38.58
C VAL A 89 11.07 -0.31 -39.95
N GLU A 90 10.67 -1.15 -40.90
CA GLU A 90 10.01 -0.70 -42.12
C GLU A 90 8.67 -0.06 -41.72
N THR A 91 8.69 1.25 -41.52
CA THR A 91 7.46 2.00 -41.29
C THR A 91 6.77 2.22 -42.63
N LEU A 92 5.49 2.57 -42.61
CA LEU A 92 4.76 2.96 -43.84
C LEU A 92 5.40 4.17 -44.56
N ALA A 93 6.36 4.86 -43.95
CA ALA A 93 7.14 5.96 -44.51
C ALA A 93 8.60 5.57 -44.89
N GLY A 94 8.94 4.27 -44.90
CA GLY A 94 10.29 3.75 -45.13
C GLY A 94 11.01 3.34 -43.84
N PRO A 95 12.28 2.92 -43.93
CA PRO A 95 13.07 2.54 -42.77
C PRO A 95 13.23 3.74 -41.84
N ALA A 96 12.65 3.65 -40.64
CA ALA A 96 12.79 4.67 -39.61
C ALA A 96 13.74 4.14 -38.54
N PRO A 97 14.90 4.81 -38.31
CA PRO A 97 15.75 4.44 -37.19
C PRO A 97 15.01 4.72 -35.88
N LEU A 98 15.08 3.78 -34.93
CA LEU A 98 14.47 3.91 -33.60
C LEU A 98 15.12 5.02 -32.76
N THR A 99 16.33 5.45 -33.13
CA THR A 99 17.03 6.57 -32.51
C THR A 99 16.83 7.83 -33.34
N ASP A 100 16.18 8.85 -32.76
CA ASP A 100 16.04 10.19 -33.32
C ASP A 100 17.43 10.85 -33.43
N GLY A 101 18.17 10.56 -34.51
CA GLY A 101 19.57 10.94 -34.64
C GLY A 101 20.07 11.17 -36.06
N GLN A 102 19.29 10.90 -37.10
CA GLN A 102 19.66 11.20 -38.49
C GLN A 102 18.50 11.77 -39.30
N ARG A 103 18.09 13.00 -38.96
CA ARG A 103 17.49 13.93 -39.93
C ARG A 103 18.55 14.95 -40.35
N VAL A 104 19.43 14.54 -41.25
CA VAL A 104 20.28 15.46 -42.03
C VAL A 104 20.08 15.13 -43.50
N HIS A 105 19.13 15.84 -44.11
CA HIS A 105 19.16 16.32 -45.49
C HIS A 105 18.17 17.48 -45.62
#